data_AF-A0A1S1NZ12-F1
#
_entry.id   AF-A0A1S1NZ12-F1
#
_cell.length_a   1.000
_cell.length_b   1.000
_cell.length_c   1.000
_cell.angle_alpha   90.00
_cell.angle_beta   90.00
_cell.angle_gamma   90.00
#
_symmetry.space_group_name_H-M   'P 1'
#
loop_
_entity.id
_entity.type
_entity.pdbx_description
1 polymer ?
#
loop_
_entity_poly.entity_id
_entity_poly.type
_entity_poly.pdbx_seq_one_letter_code
_entity_poly.pdbx_strand_id
1 'polypeptide(L)'
;MAESITASPLCWPMGKSRTLAEDRKRGRFGKRNASGWGLQELSVSEARGRVIEVLDRFTKPGQPYRVPSDTIVLSTNLSLRNDGMPRSGQREPTDPGVAVYFKLDGRQQCIPCDVYTRVADNIAAVADCLESLRTLERHDAQLMQAAFTGFAQLASPEASGRALWREVLSTNSNDLDEIRQAYRRAIKRAHPDHGGSSEQFAAVQQAWAKAQEEIGND
;
A
#
# COMPACT_ATOMS: atom_id res chain seq x y z
N MET A 1 -14.02 -2.50 10.44
CA MET A 1 -14.49 -2.36 9.05
C MET A 1 -13.25 -2.40 8.18
N ALA A 2 -13.05 -3.43 7.35
CA ALA A 2 -11.92 -3.44 6.43
C ALA A 2 -12.15 -2.34 5.39
N GLU A 3 -11.20 -1.41 5.26
CA GLU A 3 -11.25 -0.32 4.29
C GLU A 3 -11.35 -0.92 2.88
N SER A 4 -12.38 -0.54 2.12
CA SER A 4 -12.53 -0.99 0.73
C SER A 4 -11.44 -0.34 -0.12
N ILE A 5 -10.57 -1.13 -0.74
CA ILE A 5 -9.50 -0.63 -1.61
C ILE A 5 -10.13 0.01 -2.86
N THR A 6 -9.92 1.32 -3.03
CA THR A 6 -10.44 2.12 -4.16
C THR A 6 -9.33 2.62 -5.08
N ALA A 7 -9.66 2.93 -6.33
CA ALA A 7 -8.71 3.53 -7.28
C ALA A 7 -8.37 5.00 -6.96
N SER A 8 -9.27 5.72 -6.29
CA SER A 8 -9.08 7.07 -5.77
C SER A 8 -10.10 7.32 -4.65
N PRO A 9 -9.73 7.94 -3.51
CA PRO A 9 -8.39 8.43 -3.16
C PRO A 9 -7.38 7.29 -2.95
N LEU A 10 -6.10 7.65 -2.79
CA LEU A 10 -5.02 6.69 -2.56
C LEU A 10 -5.21 5.88 -1.26
N CYS A 11 -5.34 4.56 -1.39
CA CYS A 11 -5.33 3.60 -0.30
C CYS A 11 -3.89 3.11 -0.09
N TRP A 12 -3.16 3.71 0.84
CA TRP A 12 -1.79 3.30 1.14
C TRP A 12 -1.78 2.07 2.09
N PRO A 13 -0.95 1.04 1.85
CA PRO A 13 -0.94 -0.13 2.72
C PRO A 13 -0.48 0.22 4.12
N MET A 14 -1.15 -0.36 5.12
CA MET A 14 -0.78 -0.19 6.52
C MET A 14 0.69 -0.60 6.75
N GLY A 15 1.34 0.07 7.70
CA GLY A 15 2.72 -0.22 8.08
C GLY A 15 3.82 0.27 7.12
N LYS A 16 3.51 0.58 5.87
CA LYS A 16 4.51 1.16 4.96
C LYS A 16 4.70 2.66 5.23
N SER A 17 5.90 3.07 5.63
CA SER A 17 6.26 4.49 5.74
C SER A 17 6.16 5.21 4.40
N ARG A 18 5.72 6.48 4.43
CA ARG A 18 5.72 7.39 3.28
C ARG A 18 7.11 7.98 3.04
N THR A 19 7.45 8.22 1.79
CA THR A 19 8.60 9.03 1.41
C THR A 19 8.27 10.51 1.63
N LEU A 20 9.11 11.22 2.40
CA LEU A 20 8.96 12.65 2.63
C LEU A 20 9.03 13.42 1.31
N ALA A 21 8.27 14.52 1.20
CA ALA A 21 8.16 15.26 -0.05
C ALA A 21 9.51 15.78 -0.58
N GLU A 22 10.43 16.14 0.31
CA GLU A 22 11.78 16.61 -0.01
C GLU A 22 12.72 15.50 -0.48
N ASP A 23 12.48 14.25 -0.06
CA ASP A 23 13.28 13.08 -0.44
C ASP A 23 12.85 12.48 -1.78
N ARG A 24 11.71 12.93 -2.33
CA ARG A 24 11.17 12.44 -3.60
C ARG A 24 12.07 12.88 -4.76
N LYS A 25 12.30 11.96 -5.69
CA LYS A 25 13.24 12.14 -6.81
C LYS A 25 12.50 12.22 -8.14
N ARG A 26 13.13 12.76 -9.18
CA ARG A 26 12.56 12.66 -10.54
C ARG A 26 12.87 11.29 -11.14
N GLY A 27 11.85 10.63 -11.70
CA GLY A 27 12.01 9.33 -12.34
C GLY A 27 12.82 9.44 -13.64
N ARG A 28 13.50 8.35 -14.01
CA ARG A 28 14.17 8.20 -15.32
C ARG A 28 13.45 7.16 -16.18
N PHE A 29 12.14 7.05 -16.01
CA PHE A 29 11.29 6.18 -16.81
C PHE A 29 10.87 6.91 -18.08
N GLY A 30 10.96 6.21 -19.21
CA GLY A 30 10.56 6.78 -20.47
C GLY A 30 10.44 5.73 -21.56
N LYS A 31 10.06 6.21 -22.73
CA LYS A 31 10.10 5.47 -23.99
C LYS A 31 11.05 6.18 -24.95
N ARG A 32 11.58 5.45 -25.93
CA ARG A 32 12.36 6.06 -27.01
C ARG A 32 11.48 7.09 -27.71
N ASN A 33 12.02 8.28 -27.89
CA ASN A 33 11.31 9.31 -28.63
C ASN A 33 11.33 9.01 -30.14
N ALA A 34 10.38 9.62 -30.87
CA ALA A 34 10.27 9.45 -32.31
C ALA A 34 11.50 9.98 -33.08
N SER A 35 12.22 10.94 -32.50
CA SER A 35 13.43 11.53 -33.08
C SER A 35 14.72 10.75 -32.79
N GLY A 36 14.67 9.65 -32.02
CA GLY A 36 15.82 8.80 -31.70
C GLY A 36 16.81 9.37 -30.66
N TRP A 37 16.66 10.63 -30.24
CA TRP A 37 17.56 11.30 -29.29
C TRP A 37 16.90 11.57 -27.93
N GLY A 38 17.06 10.65 -26.98
CA GLY A 38 16.58 10.82 -25.60
C GLY A 38 15.29 10.05 -25.27
N LEU A 39 14.81 10.21 -24.04
CA LEU A 39 13.63 9.53 -23.52
C LEU A 39 12.46 10.51 -23.44
N GLN A 40 11.32 10.11 -24.01
CA GLN A 40 10.05 10.76 -23.73
C GLN A 40 9.50 10.20 -22.42
N GLU A 41 9.10 11.09 -21.51
CA GLU A 41 8.44 10.71 -20.26
C GLU A 41 7.15 9.92 -20.52
N LEU A 42 6.86 8.98 -19.62
CA LEU A 42 5.63 8.20 -19.69
C LEU A 42 4.42 9.04 -19.25
N SER A 43 3.29 8.80 -19.92
CA SER A 43 1.97 9.13 -19.39
C SER A 43 1.53 8.09 -18.36
N VAL A 44 0.55 8.44 -17.52
CA VAL A 44 -0.08 7.54 -16.55
C VAL A 44 -0.67 6.30 -17.24
N SER A 45 -1.29 6.47 -18.41
CA SER A 45 -1.87 5.38 -19.19
C SER A 45 -0.80 4.38 -19.65
N GLU A 46 0.32 4.88 -20.16
CA GLU A 46 1.44 4.03 -20.60
C GLU A 46 2.09 3.30 -19.43
N ALA A 47 2.30 4.00 -18.30
CA ALA A 47 2.84 3.37 -17.09
C ALA A 47 1.90 2.28 -16.55
N ARG A 48 0.58 2.53 -16.52
CA ARG A 48 -0.42 1.52 -16.17
C ARG A 48 -0.38 0.33 -17.14
N GLY A 49 -0.25 0.59 -18.44
CA GLY A 49 -0.11 -0.45 -19.46
C GLY A 49 1.03 -1.41 -19.15
N ARG A 50 2.19 -0.87 -18.73
CA ARG A 50 3.33 -1.69 -18.29
C ARG A 50 2.97 -2.59 -17.12
N VAL A 51 2.31 -2.07 -16.07
CA VAL A 51 1.87 -2.88 -14.93
C VAL A 51 0.98 -4.04 -15.38
N ILE A 52 -0.02 -3.76 -16.21
CA ILE A 52 -0.95 -4.78 -16.71
C ILE A 52 -0.21 -5.84 -17.55
N GLU A 53 0.69 -5.43 -18.45
CA GLU A 53 1.49 -6.34 -19.29
C GLU A 53 2.39 -7.25 -18.46
N VAL A 54 2.95 -6.75 -17.36
CA VAL A 54 3.77 -7.57 -16.45
C VAL A 54 2.90 -8.55 -15.67
N LEU A 55 1.77 -8.10 -15.12
CA LEU A 55 0.83 -8.94 -14.37
C LEU A 55 0.23 -10.05 -15.25
N ASP A 56 -0.09 -9.75 -16.51
CA ASP A 56 -0.56 -10.76 -17.46
C ASP A 56 0.50 -11.84 -17.72
N ARG A 57 1.79 -11.47 -17.76
CA ARG A 57 2.92 -12.41 -17.92
C ARG A 57 3.20 -13.29 -16.71
N PHE A 58 2.54 -13.09 -15.57
CA PHE A 58 2.52 -14.09 -14.51
C PHE A 58 1.63 -15.29 -14.85
N THR A 59 0.68 -15.11 -15.77
CA THR A 59 -0.20 -16.18 -16.24
C THR A 59 0.62 -17.23 -17.00
N LYS A 60 0.53 -18.48 -16.56
CA LYS A 60 1.23 -19.62 -17.18
C LYS A 60 0.38 -20.21 -18.31
N PRO A 61 0.99 -20.73 -19.39
CA PRO A 61 0.26 -21.49 -20.40
C PRO A 61 -0.58 -22.60 -19.77
N GLY A 62 -1.87 -22.69 -20.12
CA GLY A 62 -2.78 -23.73 -19.62
C GLY A 62 -3.49 -23.42 -18.30
N GLN A 63 -3.29 -22.24 -17.70
CA GLN A 63 -4.15 -21.74 -16.62
C GLN A 63 -4.98 -20.54 -17.10
N PRO A 64 -6.21 -20.35 -16.59
CA PRO A 64 -7.08 -19.26 -17.03
C PRO A 64 -6.42 -17.91 -16.74
N TYR A 65 -6.12 -17.59 -15.46
CA TYR A 65 -5.37 -16.40 -15.03
C TYR A 65 -4.80 -16.64 -13.62
N ARG A 66 -3.49 -16.36 -13.40
CA ARG A 66 -2.91 -16.35 -12.03
C ARG A 66 -3.15 -15.04 -11.30
N VAL A 67 -3.29 -13.97 -12.08
CA VAL A 67 -3.72 -12.65 -11.63
C VAL A 67 -5.02 -12.31 -12.37
N PRO A 68 -6.20 -12.47 -11.75
CA PRO A 68 -7.46 -12.08 -12.36
C PRO A 68 -7.49 -10.56 -12.58
N SER A 69 -7.81 -10.12 -13.79
CA SER A 69 -7.72 -8.71 -14.19
C SER A 69 -8.70 -7.79 -13.42
N ASP A 70 -9.83 -8.34 -12.98
CA ASP A 70 -10.84 -7.68 -12.16
C ASP A 70 -10.40 -7.43 -10.71
N THR A 71 -9.32 -8.08 -10.27
CA THR A 71 -8.74 -7.87 -8.93
C THR A 71 -7.70 -6.76 -8.89
N ILE A 72 -7.28 -6.24 -10.04
CA ILE A 72 -6.21 -5.24 -10.14
C ILE A 72 -6.78 -3.86 -9.85
N VAL A 73 -6.32 -3.23 -8.78
CA VAL A 73 -6.66 -1.86 -8.41
C VAL A 73 -5.39 -1.00 -8.39
N LEU A 74 -5.33 -0.03 -9.28
CA LEU A 74 -4.33 1.04 -9.26
C LEU A 74 -4.88 2.19 -8.41
N SER A 75 -4.44 2.30 -7.17
CA SER A 75 -4.88 3.33 -6.23
C SER A 75 -3.95 4.54 -6.25
N THR A 76 -4.50 5.74 -6.48
CA THR A 76 -3.76 7.02 -6.60
C THR A 76 -4.65 8.20 -6.17
N ASN A 77 -4.07 9.39 -6.04
CA ASN A 77 -4.81 10.64 -5.83
C ASN A 77 -5.20 11.36 -7.14
N LEU A 78 -5.21 10.65 -8.27
CA LEU A 78 -5.65 11.21 -9.54
C LEU A 78 -7.18 11.26 -9.60
N SER A 79 -7.70 12.28 -10.29
CA SER A 79 -9.12 12.34 -10.63
C SER A 79 -9.44 11.28 -11.69
N LEU A 80 -10.51 10.52 -11.47
CA LEU A 80 -10.97 9.48 -12.38
C LEU A 80 -12.03 10.02 -13.34
N ARG A 81 -12.14 9.39 -14.50
CA ARG A 81 -13.24 9.54 -15.46
C ARG A 81 -14.37 8.57 -15.09
N ASN A 82 -15.50 8.67 -15.76
CA ASN A 82 -16.66 7.79 -15.54
C ASN A 82 -16.36 6.30 -15.80
N ASP A 83 -15.32 5.99 -16.59
CA ASP A 83 -14.83 4.64 -16.87
C ASP A 83 -13.84 4.12 -15.81
N GLY A 84 -13.62 4.87 -14.73
CA GLY A 84 -12.66 4.54 -13.66
C GLY A 84 -11.20 4.82 -14.03
N MET A 85 -10.92 5.34 -15.23
CA MET A 85 -9.56 5.63 -15.67
C MET A 85 -9.09 7.01 -15.21
N PRO A 86 -7.79 7.18 -14.86
CA PRO A 86 -7.26 8.49 -14.55
C PRO A 86 -7.45 9.48 -15.71
N ARG A 87 -7.91 10.69 -15.41
CA ARG A 87 -8.08 11.76 -16.39
C ARG A 87 -6.72 12.20 -16.95
N SER A 88 -6.59 12.23 -18.28
CA SER A 88 -5.37 12.71 -18.95
C SER A 88 -5.18 14.21 -18.78
N GLY A 89 -3.91 14.65 -18.73
CA GLY A 89 -3.54 16.08 -18.73
C GLY A 89 -3.86 16.84 -17.43
N GLN A 90 -4.26 16.14 -16.36
CA GLN A 90 -4.44 16.76 -15.05
C GLN A 90 -3.09 17.07 -14.40
N ARG A 91 -3.09 18.04 -13.48
CA ARG A 91 -1.92 18.40 -12.67
C ARG A 91 -1.54 17.23 -11.75
N GLU A 92 -0.24 17.04 -11.52
CA GLU A 92 0.26 16.08 -10.53
C GLU A 92 -0.30 16.43 -9.13
N PRO A 93 -0.85 15.44 -8.39
CA PRO A 93 -1.35 15.65 -7.04
C PRO A 93 -0.19 15.95 -6.07
N THR A 94 -0.49 16.66 -4.97
CA THR A 94 0.48 16.96 -3.91
C THR A 94 1.13 15.68 -3.35
N ASP A 95 0.34 14.62 -3.24
CA ASP A 95 0.82 13.29 -2.96
C ASP A 95 0.78 12.41 -4.22
N PRO A 96 1.93 12.17 -4.90
CA PRO A 96 2.04 11.38 -6.13
C PRO A 96 2.15 9.88 -5.87
N GLY A 97 1.93 9.43 -4.63
CA GLY A 97 1.98 8.03 -4.24
C GLY A 97 1.02 7.15 -5.04
N VAL A 98 1.43 5.89 -5.22
CA VAL A 98 0.73 4.86 -5.94
C VAL A 98 0.72 3.59 -5.10
N ALA A 99 -0.38 2.86 -5.09
CA ALA A 99 -0.42 1.48 -4.59
C ALA A 99 -1.15 0.60 -5.60
N VAL A 100 -0.46 -0.44 -6.09
CA VAL A 100 -1.07 -1.44 -6.97
C VAL A 100 -1.45 -2.66 -6.15
N TYR A 101 -2.74 -2.89 -6.03
CA TYR A 101 -3.32 -4.07 -5.40
C TYR A 101 -3.74 -5.08 -6.46
N PHE A 102 -3.53 -6.35 -6.20
CA PHE A 102 -3.94 -7.45 -7.07
C PHE A 102 -4.01 -8.75 -6.28
N LYS A 103 -4.71 -9.76 -6.81
CA LYS A 103 -4.63 -11.13 -6.26
C LYS A 103 -3.70 -11.96 -7.12
N LEU A 104 -2.73 -12.62 -6.50
CA LEU A 104 -1.87 -13.62 -7.15
C LEU A 104 -2.07 -14.95 -6.46
N ASP A 105 -2.47 -15.98 -7.22
CA ASP A 105 -2.74 -17.33 -6.70
C ASP A 105 -3.69 -17.31 -5.48
N GLY A 106 -4.72 -16.46 -5.55
CA GLY A 106 -5.72 -16.29 -4.49
C GLY A 106 -5.28 -15.43 -3.30
N ARG A 107 -4.01 -15.02 -3.22
CA ARG A 107 -3.48 -14.18 -2.14
C ARG A 107 -3.50 -12.70 -2.54
N GLN A 108 -3.99 -11.85 -1.65
CA GLN A 108 -3.95 -10.40 -1.84
C GLN A 108 -2.51 -9.90 -1.76
N GLN A 109 -2.09 -9.11 -2.74
CA GLN A 109 -0.78 -8.47 -2.81
C GLN A 109 -0.94 -6.96 -2.97
N CYS A 110 0.09 -6.22 -2.57
CA CYS A 110 0.20 -4.78 -2.77
C CYS A 110 1.65 -4.39 -3.01
N ILE A 111 1.90 -3.57 -4.03
CA ILE A 111 3.20 -2.90 -4.24
C ILE A 111 2.98 -1.39 -4.23
N PRO A 112 3.32 -0.71 -3.12
CA PRO A 112 3.26 0.74 -3.02
C PRO A 112 4.56 1.40 -3.49
N CYS A 113 4.45 2.59 -4.10
CA CYS A 113 5.59 3.42 -4.47
C CYS A 113 5.22 4.91 -4.39
N ASP A 114 6.04 5.68 -3.68
CA ASP A 114 5.94 7.14 -3.59
C ASP A 114 7.31 7.83 -3.62
N VAL A 115 8.31 7.15 -4.18
CA VAL A 115 9.71 7.61 -4.27
C VAL A 115 9.87 8.75 -5.27
N TYR A 116 9.01 8.79 -6.29
CA TYR A 116 9.12 9.74 -7.39
C TYR A 116 8.11 10.87 -7.29
N THR A 117 8.47 12.03 -7.86
CA THR A 117 7.63 13.24 -7.85
C THR A 117 6.42 13.17 -8.78
N ARG A 118 6.39 12.24 -9.73
CA ARG A 118 5.31 12.06 -10.72
C ARG A 118 4.60 10.73 -10.52
N VAL A 119 3.27 10.73 -10.64
CA VAL A 119 2.47 9.50 -10.50
C VAL A 119 2.87 8.46 -11.55
N ALA A 120 3.08 8.88 -12.81
CA ALA A 120 3.47 7.96 -13.88
C ALA A 120 4.81 7.25 -13.61
N ASP A 121 5.76 7.94 -12.97
CA ASP A 121 7.07 7.37 -12.60
C ASP A 121 6.93 6.36 -11.46
N ASN A 122 6.10 6.66 -10.45
CA ASN A 122 5.79 5.71 -9.38
C ASN A 122 5.08 4.45 -9.93
N ILE A 123 4.15 4.59 -10.88
CA ILE A 123 3.52 3.43 -11.54
C ILE A 123 4.56 2.61 -12.33
N ALA A 124 5.45 3.28 -13.07
CA ALA A 124 6.49 2.59 -13.83
C ALA A 124 7.48 1.84 -12.92
N ALA A 125 7.83 2.41 -11.77
CA ALA A 125 8.65 1.74 -10.77
C ALA A 125 7.99 0.47 -10.20
N VAL A 126 6.66 0.50 -10.00
CA VAL A 126 5.90 -0.71 -9.63
C VAL A 126 5.99 -1.78 -10.72
N ALA A 127 5.88 -1.39 -12.00
CA ALA A 127 6.03 -2.34 -13.11
C ALA A 127 7.43 -2.98 -13.13
N ASP A 128 8.50 -2.21 -12.93
CA ASP A 128 9.87 -2.73 -12.87
C ASP A 128 10.09 -3.66 -11.66
N CYS A 129 9.47 -3.35 -10.52
CA CYS A 129 9.46 -4.22 -9.34
C CYS A 129 8.78 -5.56 -9.64
N LEU A 130 7.61 -5.53 -10.31
CA LEU A 130 6.91 -6.74 -10.74
C LEU A 130 7.72 -7.57 -11.74
N GLU A 131 8.43 -6.95 -12.69
CA GLU A 131 9.33 -7.68 -13.60
C GLU A 131 10.48 -8.35 -12.86
N SER A 132 11.01 -7.67 -11.86
CA SER A 132 12.07 -8.22 -11.01
C SER A 132 11.56 -9.44 -10.23
N LEU A 133 10.36 -9.36 -9.66
CA LEU A 133 9.70 -10.47 -8.98
C LEU A 133 9.39 -11.65 -9.91
N ARG A 134 8.99 -11.37 -11.17
CA ARG A 134 8.78 -12.41 -12.19
C ARG A 134 10.08 -13.06 -12.63
N THR A 135 11.16 -12.28 -12.71
CA THR A 135 12.50 -12.80 -12.98
C THR A 135 12.97 -13.70 -11.84
N LEU A 136 12.74 -13.28 -10.59
CA LEU A 136 13.00 -14.08 -9.40
C LEU A 136 12.22 -15.40 -9.46
N GLU A 137 10.92 -15.36 -9.75
CA GLU A 137 10.08 -16.56 -9.87
C GLU A 137 10.60 -17.55 -10.93
N ARG A 138 11.11 -17.05 -12.06
CA ARG A 138 11.66 -17.89 -13.14
C ARG A 138 12.86 -18.72 -12.66
N HIS A 139 13.64 -18.19 -11.73
CA HIS A 139 14.83 -18.87 -11.20
C HIS A 139 14.52 -19.65 -9.92
N ASP A 140 13.70 -19.10 -9.03
CA ASP A 140 13.26 -19.73 -7.79
C ASP A 140 11.88 -19.17 -7.35
N ALA A 141 10.84 -19.99 -7.51
CA ALA A 141 9.49 -19.63 -7.12
C ALA A 141 9.31 -19.49 -5.60
N GLN A 142 10.07 -20.23 -4.77
CA GLN A 142 9.98 -20.13 -3.31
C GLN A 142 10.56 -18.80 -2.83
N LEU A 143 11.63 -18.33 -3.46
CA LEU A 143 12.25 -17.05 -3.12
C LEU A 143 11.32 -15.86 -3.46
N MET A 144 10.59 -15.94 -4.56
CA MET A 144 9.56 -14.95 -4.89
C MET A 144 8.40 -14.94 -3.87
N GLN A 145 7.92 -16.12 -3.47
CA GLN A 145 6.90 -16.22 -2.42
C GLN A 145 7.39 -15.67 -1.07
N ALA A 146 8.66 -15.93 -0.73
CA ALA A 146 9.30 -15.38 0.47
C ALA A 146 9.40 -13.85 0.40
N ALA A 147 9.72 -13.27 -0.77
CA ALA A 147 9.75 -11.82 -0.95
C ALA A 147 8.37 -11.18 -0.71
N PHE A 148 7.29 -11.74 -1.28
CA PHE A 148 5.93 -11.25 -1.01
C PHE A 148 5.52 -11.40 0.45
N THR A 149 5.87 -12.52 1.08
CA THR A 149 5.59 -12.75 2.50
C THR A 149 6.35 -11.77 3.39
N GLY A 150 7.63 -11.52 3.09
CA GLY A 150 8.44 -10.52 3.78
C GLY A 150 7.87 -9.11 3.65
N PHE A 151 7.37 -8.72 2.47
CA PHE A 151 6.67 -7.44 2.30
C PHE A 151 5.39 -7.34 3.13
N ALA A 152 4.58 -8.42 3.14
CA ALA A 152 3.38 -8.47 3.96
C ALA A 152 3.70 -8.40 5.47
N GLN A 153 4.76 -9.07 5.90
CA GLN A 153 5.24 -9.01 7.29
C GLN A 153 5.77 -7.63 7.64
N LEU A 154 6.54 -6.97 6.78
CA LEU A 154 7.01 -5.59 7.01
C LEU A 154 5.87 -4.57 7.05
N ALA A 155 4.78 -4.83 6.33
CA ALA A 155 3.54 -4.06 6.39
C ALA A 155 2.65 -4.43 7.60
N SER A 156 3.04 -5.41 8.41
CA SER A 156 2.33 -5.70 9.65
C SER A 156 2.54 -4.54 10.64
N PRO A 157 1.50 -4.19 11.42
CA PRO A 157 1.64 -3.26 12.54
C PRO A 157 2.78 -3.65 13.51
N GLU A 158 3.00 -4.94 13.73
CA GLU A 158 4.11 -5.43 14.57
C GLU A 158 5.48 -5.07 13.98
N ALA A 159 5.69 -5.21 12.67
CA ALA A 159 6.97 -4.94 12.02
C ALA A 159 7.25 -3.45 11.76
N SER A 160 6.21 -2.62 11.76
CA SER A 160 6.33 -1.17 11.52
C SER A 160 6.79 -0.39 12.75
N GLY A 161 7.08 -1.08 13.86
CA GLY A 161 7.38 -0.48 15.17
C GLY A 161 6.23 0.34 15.74
N ARG A 162 5.05 0.32 15.09
CA ARG A 162 3.86 1.02 15.52
C ARG A 162 2.97 0.01 16.21
N ALA A 163 3.23 -0.17 17.50
CA ALA A 163 2.49 -1.13 18.28
C ALA A 163 0.99 -0.93 18.11
N LEU A 164 0.26 -2.00 17.77
CA LEU A 164 -1.19 -2.02 17.51
C LEU A 164 -2.00 -1.26 18.57
N TRP A 165 -1.53 -1.27 19.81
CA TRP A 165 -2.19 -0.56 20.90
C TRP A 165 -2.22 0.96 20.69
N ARG A 166 -1.21 1.56 20.04
CA ARG A 166 -1.16 3.00 19.74
C ARG A 166 -2.29 3.42 18.81
N GLU A 167 -2.65 2.55 17.85
CA GLU A 167 -3.76 2.78 16.93
C GLU A 167 -5.11 2.61 17.64
N VAL A 168 -5.28 1.51 18.39
CA VAL A 168 -6.51 1.21 19.14
C VAL A 168 -6.81 2.29 20.19
N LEU A 169 -5.78 2.81 20.87
CA LEU A 169 -5.92 3.89 21.84
C LEU A 169 -5.91 5.28 21.18
N SER A 170 -5.57 5.36 19.89
CA SER A 170 -5.42 6.61 19.13
C SER A 170 -4.45 7.60 19.80
N THR A 171 -3.26 7.13 20.19
CA THR A 171 -2.21 7.93 20.84
C THR A 171 -0.83 7.55 20.32
N ASN A 172 0.06 8.54 20.19
CA ASN A 172 1.49 8.32 19.92
C ASN A 172 2.36 8.71 21.15
N SER A 173 1.75 8.99 22.31
CA SER A 173 2.49 9.36 23.51
C SER A 173 3.27 8.18 24.09
N ASN A 174 4.40 8.47 24.73
CA ASN A 174 5.16 7.53 25.55
C ASN A 174 4.96 7.79 27.06
N ASP A 175 4.14 8.77 27.44
CA ASP A 175 3.76 9.01 28.82
C ASP A 175 2.58 8.11 29.21
N LEU A 176 2.79 7.24 30.21
CA LEU A 176 1.78 6.33 30.74
C LEU A 176 0.49 7.05 31.17
N ASP A 177 0.58 8.26 31.70
CA ASP A 177 -0.61 8.99 32.15
C ASP A 177 -1.44 9.50 30.96
N GLU A 178 -0.79 9.98 29.90
CA GLU A 178 -1.46 10.34 28.65
C GLU A 178 -2.07 9.12 27.95
N ILE A 179 -1.36 7.99 27.94
CA ILE A 179 -1.87 6.73 27.39
C ILE A 179 -3.08 6.23 28.20
N ARG A 180 -3.05 6.36 29.53
CA ARG A 180 -4.18 6.00 30.40
C ARG A 180 -5.42 6.85 30.13
N GLN A 181 -5.24 8.14 29.84
CA GLN A 181 -6.33 9.01 29.41
C GLN A 181 -6.88 8.60 28.04
N ALA A 182 -6.01 8.21 27.10
CA ALA A 182 -6.40 7.67 25.81
C ALA A 182 -7.22 6.37 25.95
N TYR A 183 -6.79 5.46 26.83
CA TYR A 183 -7.51 4.24 27.19
C TYR A 183 -8.92 4.51 27.72
N ARG A 184 -9.08 5.43 28.68
CA ARG A 184 -10.41 5.79 29.22
C ARG A 184 -11.34 6.32 28.13
N ARG A 185 -10.82 7.14 27.21
CA ARG A 185 -11.58 7.64 26.06
C ARG A 185 -11.95 6.52 25.08
N ALA A 186 -11.06 5.55 24.86
CA ALA A 186 -11.30 4.41 23.98
C ALA A 186 -12.35 3.45 24.57
N ILE A 187 -12.28 3.15 25.88
CA ILE A 187 -13.27 2.31 26.58
C ILE A 187 -14.66 2.92 26.52
N LYS A 188 -14.79 4.23 26.76
CA LYS A 188 -16.08 4.91 26.70
C LYS A 188 -16.72 4.84 25.30
N ARG A 189 -15.90 4.88 24.25
CA ARG A 189 -16.35 4.74 22.85
C ARG A 189 -16.72 3.29 22.50
N ALA A 190 -15.99 2.32 23.04
CA ALA A 190 -16.20 0.91 22.78
C ALA A 190 -17.34 0.29 23.63
N HIS A 191 -17.90 1.03 24.59
CA HIS A 191 -18.94 0.52 25.47
C HIS A 191 -20.24 0.22 24.69
N PRO A 192 -20.87 -0.96 24.88
CA PRO A 192 -22.14 -1.30 24.24
C PRO A 192 -23.25 -0.24 24.43
N ASP A 193 -23.34 0.34 25.63
CA ASP A 193 -24.32 1.41 25.95
C ASP A 193 -24.10 2.72 25.15
N HIS A 194 -22.96 2.86 24.47
CA HIS A 194 -22.64 4.01 23.62
C HIS A 194 -22.49 3.63 22.14
N GLY A 195 -23.02 2.47 21.74
CA GLY A 195 -23.00 1.99 20.36
C GLY A 195 -21.75 1.20 19.97
N GLY A 196 -20.92 0.81 20.96
CA GLY A 196 -19.80 -0.08 20.76
C GLY A 196 -20.17 -1.57 20.78
N SER A 197 -19.19 -2.45 20.62
CA SER A 197 -19.36 -3.91 20.72
C SER A 197 -18.45 -4.53 21.78
N SER A 198 -18.82 -5.72 22.26
CA SER A 198 -17.96 -6.51 23.17
C SER A 198 -16.58 -6.79 22.57
N GLU A 199 -16.49 -6.99 21.26
CA GLU A 199 -15.23 -7.17 20.53
C GLU A 199 -14.36 -5.91 20.57
N GLN A 200 -14.96 -4.74 20.35
CA GLN A 200 -14.24 -3.46 20.45
C GLN A 200 -13.75 -3.22 21.87
N PHE A 201 -14.56 -3.58 22.87
CA PHE A 201 -14.19 -3.46 24.28
C PHE A 201 -13.00 -4.36 24.61
N ALA A 202 -13.02 -5.62 24.17
CA ALA A 202 -11.92 -6.56 24.34
C ALA A 202 -10.63 -6.08 23.66
N ALA A 203 -10.73 -5.54 22.44
CA ALA A 203 -9.59 -4.99 21.72
C ALA A 203 -8.94 -3.81 22.47
N VAL A 204 -9.74 -2.90 23.04
CA VAL A 204 -9.23 -1.78 23.84
C VAL A 204 -8.55 -2.25 25.12
N GLN A 205 -9.08 -3.29 25.78
CA GLN A 205 -8.43 -3.88 26.96
C GLN A 205 -7.10 -4.56 26.63
N GLN A 206 -7.03 -5.33 25.54
CA GLN A 206 -5.80 -5.94 25.07
C GLN A 206 -4.75 -4.90 24.69
N ALA A 207 -5.17 -3.82 24.03
CA ALA A 207 -4.31 -2.69 23.70
C ALA A 207 -3.72 -2.04 24.96
N TRP A 208 -4.52 -1.83 26.00
CA TRP A 208 -4.01 -1.30 27.27
C TRP A 208 -2.98 -2.21 27.93
N ALA A 209 -3.24 -3.51 28.00
CA ALA A 209 -2.28 -4.47 28.55
C ALA A 209 -0.94 -4.44 27.80
N LYS A 210 -0.98 -4.36 26.46
CA LYS A 210 0.22 -4.23 25.63
C LYS A 210 0.95 -2.91 25.80
N ALA A 211 0.22 -1.81 25.98
CA ALA A 211 0.83 -0.50 26.27
C ALA A 211 1.60 -0.51 27.59
N GLN A 212 1.06 -1.17 28.63
CA GLN A 212 1.72 -1.29 29.92
C GLN A 212 2.97 -2.18 29.86
N GLU A 213 2.93 -3.26 29.07
CA GLU A 213 4.06 -4.17 28.88
C GLU A 213 5.21 -3.49 28.11
N GLU A 214 4.89 -2.68 27.09
CA GLU A 214 5.89 -1.97 26.28
C GLU A 214 6.51 -0.79 27.03
N ILE A 215 5.69 0.15 27.51
CA ILE A 215 6.19 1.37 28.17
C ILE A 215 6.74 1.08 29.58
N GLY A 216 6.29 0.00 30.23
CA GLY A 216 6.83 -0.42 31.52
C GLY A 216 8.19 -1.12 31.44
N ASN A 217 8.64 -1.48 30.24
CA ASN A 217 9.96 -2.08 29.99
C ASN A 217 10.99 -1.09 29.42
N ASP A 218 10.59 0.15 29.13
CA ASP A 218 11.45 1.29 28.74
C ASP A 218 11.80 2.15 29.97
#